data_AF-A0A353TX32-F1
#
_entry.id   AF-A0A353TX32-F1
#
_cell.length_a   1.000
_cell.length_b   1.000
_cell.length_c   1.000
_cell.angle_alpha   90.00
_cell.angle_beta   90.00
_cell.angle_gamma   90.00
#
_symmetry.space_group_name_H-M   'P 1'
#
loop_
_entity.id
_entity.type
_entity.pdbx_description
1 polymer ?
#
loop_
_entity_poly.entity_id
_entity_poly.type
_entity_poly.pdbx_seq_one_letter_code
_entity_poly.pdbx_strand_id
1 'polypeptide(L)'
;MLSIKVINKSNNPLPDFSTLNSAGVDLRAFTDTTIVLKPLERVLVPTGIFMEIPEGYEVQIRPRSGLAINHGISVLNSPGTIDADYRGEIKVILVNLSDKPFEITS
;
A
#
# COMPACT_ATOMS: atom_id res chain seq x y z
N MET A 1 -0.14 -9.38 22.29
CA MET A 1 0.13 -9.12 20.86
C MET A 1 -1.18 -8.66 20.24
N LEU A 2 -1.21 -7.51 19.56
CA LEU A 2 -2.42 -7.05 18.88
C LEU A 2 -2.70 -8.02 17.73
N SER A 3 -3.90 -8.60 17.68
CA SER A 3 -4.32 -9.47 16.57
C SER A 3 -5.24 -8.67 15.66
N ILE A 4 -4.91 -8.61 14.38
CA ILE A 4 -5.70 -7.97 13.33
C ILE A 4 -6.22 -9.08 12.43
N LYS A 5 -7.54 -9.14 12.19
CA LYS A 5 -8.08 -10.11 11.23
C LYS A 5 -7.90 -9.52 9.83
N VAL A 6 -7.32 -10.32 8.94
CA VAL A 6 -7.03 -9.93 7.56
C VAL A 6 -7.69 -10.93 6.61
N ILE A 7 -8.38 -10.42 5.60
CA ILE A 7 -8.82 -11.20 4.45
C ILE A 7 -7.97 -10.76 3.26
N ASN A 8 -7.31 -11.72 2.61
CA ASN A 8 -6.55 -11.49 1.40
C ASN A 8 -7.24 -12.15 0.22
N LYS A 9 -7.73 -11.34 -0.72
CA LYS A 9 -8.36 -11.78 -1.97
C LYS A 9 -7.40 -11.75 -3.17
N SER A 10 -6.17 -11.32 -2.96
CA SER A 10 -5.14 -11.37 -4.00
C SER A 10 -4.51 -12.77 -4.10
N ASN A 11 -3.70 -12.96 -5.12
CA ASN A 11 -2.79 -14.11 -5.27
C ASN A 11 -1.43 -13.89 -4.58
N ASN A 12 -1.25 -12.77 -3.86
CA ASN A 12 -0.02 -12.47 -3.14
C ASN A 12 0.00 -13.11 -1.75
N PRO A 13 1.19 -13.37 -1.17
CA PRO A 13 1.30 -13.72 0.25
C PRO A 13 0.71 -12.63 1.14
N LEU A 14 0.23 -13.02 2.33
CA LEU A 14 -0.15 -12.04 3.35
C LEU A 14 1.05 -11.14 3.70
N PRO A 15 0.84 -9.84 3.94
CA PRO A 15 1.89 -8.95 4.42
C PRO A 15 2.50 -9.48 5.71
N ASP A 16 3.83 -9.51 5.77
CA ASP A 16 4.57 -10.00 6.93
C ASP A 16 5.77 -9.10 7.22
N PHE A 17 6.21 -9.10 8.48
CA PHE A 17 7.37 -8.35 8.91
C PHE A 17 8.64 -9.03 8.38
N SER A 18 9.40 -8.29 7.56
CA SER A 18 10.63 -8.80 6.96
C SER A 18 11.71 -9.19 7.96
N THR A 19 11.72 -8.55 9.14
CA THR A 19 12.67 -8.79 10.22
C THR A 19 11.96 -8.60 11.56
N LEU A 20 12.56 -9.12 12.64
CA LEU A 20 12.05 -8.96 14.00
C LEU A 20 11.84 -7.50 14.42
N ASN A 21 12.64 -6.58 13.86
CA ASN A 21 12.64 -5.16 14.21
C ASN A 21 11.91 -4.28 13.18
N SER A 22 11.23 -4.88 12.20
CA SER A 22 10.51 -4.13 11.18
C SER A 22 9.30 -3.41 11.80
N ALA A 23 9.19 -2.11 11.55
CA ALA A 23 8.09 -1.29 12.07
C ALA A 23 6.82 -1.32 11.20
N GLY A 24 6.90 -1.86 9.99
CA GLY A 24 5.80 -1.98 9.05
C GLY A 24 5.97 -3.20 8.14
N VAL A 25 4.92 -3.48 7.38
CA VAL A 25 4.85 -4.57 6.41
C VAL A 25 4.64 -4.00 5.01
N ASP A 26 5.19 -4.67 4.00
CA ASP A 26 5.03 -4.26 2.61
C ASP A 26 3.66 -4.73 2.08
N LEU A 27 2.92 -3.82 1.44
CA LEU A 27 1.74 -4.14 0.64
C LEU A 27 2.14 -4.37 -0.81
N ARG A 28 1.43 -5.28 -1.49
CA ARG A 28 1.66 -5.61 -2.91
C ARG A 28 0.47 -5.14 -3.74
N ALA A 29 0.75 -4.71 -4.96
CA ALA A 29 -0.30 -4.34 -5.91
C ALA A 29 -1.08 -5.59 -6.34
N PHE A 30 -2.39 -5.46 -6.49
CA PHE A 30 -3.26 -6.52 -6.98
C PHE A 30 -4.07 -6.02 -8.19
N THR A 31 -3.43 -5.99 -9.35
CA THR A 31 -3.93 -5.42 -10.61
C THR A 31 -3.92 -6.47 -11.71
N ASP A 32 -4.99 -6.54 -12.52
CA ASP A 32 -5.09 -7.50 -13.63
C ASP A 32 -4.09 -7.23 -14.76
N THR A 33 -3.68 -5.98 -14.93
CA THR A 33 -2.75 -5.52 -15.96
C THR A 33 -1.72 -4.55 -15.40
N THR A 34 -0.54 -4.48 -16.01
CA THR A 34 0.46 -3.46 -15.71
C THR A 34 -0.14 -2.06 -15.87
N ILE A 35 0.06 -1.21 -14.87
CA ILE A 35 -0.32 0.21 -14.92
C ILE A 35 0.94 1.03 -15.20
N VAL A 36 0.94 1.79 -16.29
CA VAL A 36 1.99 2.77 -16.58
C VAL A 36 1.58 4.10 -15.96
N LEU A 37 2.26 4.51 -14.89
CA LEU A 37 2.02 5.77 -14.19
C LEU A 37 2.98 6.85 -14.72
N LYS A 38 2.47 7.81 -15.49
CA LYS A 38 3.31 8.86 -16.10
C LYS A 38 3.72 9.92 -15.08
N PRO A 39 4.71 10.77 -15.39
CA PRO A 39 5.06 11.93 -14.57
C PRO A 39 3.84 12.76 -14.19
N LEU A 40 3.76 13.11 -12.90
CA LEU A 40 2.69 13.89 -12.27
C LEU A 40 1.28 13.26 -12.30
N GLU A 41 1.15 12.02 -12.78
CA GLU A 41 -0.09 11.26 -12.66
C GLU A 41 -0.24 10.65 -11.26
N ARG A 42 -1.49 10.33 -10.92
CA ARG A 42 -1.86 9.60 -9.71
C ARG A 42 -2.82 8.47 -10.06
N VAL A 43 -2.71 7.35 -9.37
CA VAL A 43 -3.58 6.19 -9.56
C VAL A 43 -3.92 5.55 -8.21
N LEU A 44 -5.13 5.02 -8.12
CA LEU A 44 -5.59 4.24 -6.98
C LEU A 44 -5.28 2.76 -7.23
N VAL A 45 -4.33 2.19 -6.50
CA VAL A 45 -3.84 0.82 -6.68
C VAL A 45 -4.51 -0.13 -5.68
N PRO A 46 -5.29 -1.12 -6.13
CA PRO A 46 -5.83 -2.18 -5.28
C PRO A 46 -4.74 -3.08 -4.69
N THR A 47 -5.02 -3.67 -3.52
CA THR A 47 -4.12 -4.60 -2.82
C THR A 47 -4.74 -5.98 -2.60
N GLY A 48 -6.06 -6.09 -2.72
CA GLY A 48 -6.83 -7.29 -2.34
C GLY A 48 -6.89 -7.52 -0.82
N ILE A 49 -6.37 -6.63 0.01
CA ILE A 49 -6.34 -6.75 1.46
C ILE A 49 -7.53 -6.03 2.09
N PHE A 50 -8.19 -6.70 3.03
CA PHE A 50 -9.25 -6.17 3.88
C PHE A 50 -8.87 -6.46 5.33
N MET A 51 -9.13 -5.51 6.24
CA MET A 51 -8.75 -5.64 7.65
C MET A 51 -9.89 -5.29 8.59
N GLU A 52 -9.94 -6.00 9.71
CA GLU A 52 -10.70 -5.63 10.89
C GLU A 52 -9.72 -5.07 11.93
N ILE A 53 -9.57 -3.75 11.93
CA ILE A 53 -8.67 -3.04 12.85
C ILE A 53 -9.38 -2.92 14.22
N PRO A 54 -8.71 -3.27 15.33
CA PRO A 54 -9.28 -3.12 16.68
C PRO A 54 -9.59 -1.66 17.03
N GLU A 55 -10.62 -1.44 17.84
CA GLU A 55 -10.97 -0.11 18.34
C GLU A 55 -9.80 0.54 19.11
N GLY A 56 -9.60 1.84 18.89
CA GLY A 56 -8.48 2.60 19.47
C GLY A 56 -7.16 2.50 18.70
N TYR A 57 -7.16 1.83 17.53
CA TYR A 57 -6.01 1.73 16.64
C TYR A 57 -6.35 2.23 15.23
N GLU A 58 -5.31 2.63 14.51
CA GLU A 58 -5.35 2.91 13.08
C GLU A 58 -4.24 2.12 12.37
N VAL A 59 -4.37 1.95 11.06
CA VAL A 59 -3.25 1.54 10.20
C VAL A 59 -2.83 2.72 9.34
N GLN A 60 -1.52 2.93 9.21
CA GLN A 60 -0.94 4.00 8.40
C GLN A 60 -0.29 3.44 7.14
N ILE A 61 -0.72 3.94 5.99
CA ILE A 61 -0.10 3.68 4.69
C ILE A 61 0.99 4.73 4.44
N ARG A 62 2.24 4.28 4.33
CA ARG A 62 3.42 5.13 4.16
C ARG A 62 4.21 4.73 2.90
N PRO A 63 4.93 5.66 2.25
CA PRO A 63 5.76 5.35 1.09
C PRO A 63 6.96 4.48 1.47
N ARG A 64 7.38 3.60 0.54
CA ARG A 64 8.65 2.88 0.65
C ARG A 64 9.78 3.83 0.25
N SER A 65 10.75 4.04 1.13
CA SER A 65 11.86 4.98 0.91
C SER A 65 12.64 4.70 -0.38
N GLY A 66 12.87 3.42 -0.70
CA GLY A 66 13.55 3.01 -1.94
C GLY A 66 12.79 3.42 -3.21
N LEU A 67 11.45 3.31 -3.23
CA LEU A 67 10.65 3.75 -4.36
C LEU A 67 10.64 5.28 -4.49
N ALA A 68 10.59 5.98 -3.35
CA ALA A 68 10.62 7.44 -3.33
C ALA A 68 11.93 8.00 -3.90
N ILE A 69 13.08 7.51 -3.44
CA ILE A 69 14.39 8.05 -3.86
C ILE A 69 14.81 7.57 -5.26
N ASN A 70 14.53 6.32 -5.63
CA ASN A 70 15.03 5.76 -6.89
C ASN A 70 14.09 6.02 -8.08
N HIS A 71 12.80 6.23 -7.83
CA HIS A 71 11.77 6.32 -8.87
C HIS A 71 10.81 7.51 -8.71
N GLY A 72 10.95 8.32 -7.65
CA GLY A 72 10.03 9.43 -7.39
C GLY A 72 8.59 8.98 -7.08
N ILE A 73 8.38 7.72 -6.67
CA ILE A 73 7.06 7.20 -6.36
C ILE A 73 6.75 7.39 -4.89
N SER A 74 5.63 8.05 -4.61
CA SER A 74 5.15 8.29 -3.25
C SER A 74 3.68 7.93 -3.10
N VAL A 75 3.22 7.91 -1.85
CA VAL A 75 1.80 7.80 -1.51
C VAL A 75 1.26 9.21 -1.34
N LEU A 76 0.33 9.62 -2.20
CA LEU A 76 -0.12 11.01 -2.33
C LEU A 76 -0.74 11.54 -1.03
N ASN A 77 -1.48 10.69 -0.32
CA ASN A 77 -2.13 11.01 0.95
C ASN A 77 -1.33 10.53 2.17
N SER A 78 0.00 10.37 2.05
CA SER A 78 0.82 9.87 3.16
C SER A 78 0.89 10.83 4.35
N PRO A 79 0.81 10.33 5.61
CA PRO A 79 0.40 8.98 5.96
C PRO A 79 -1.10 8.79 5.70
N GLY A 80 -1.46 7.73 4.96
CA GLY A 80 -2.86 7.41 4.69
C GLY A 80 -3.47 6.67 5.87
N THR A 81 -4.51 7.22 6.48
CA THR A 81 -5.20 6.62 7.64
C THR A 81 -6.22 5.58 7.20
N ILE A 82 -6.19 4.41 7.83
CA ILE A 82 -7.25 3.39 7.79
C ILE A 82 -7.81 3.26 9.21
N ASP A 83 -9.05 3.72 9.39
CA ASP A 83 -9.75 3.75 10.66
C ASP A 83 -10.27 2.37 11.11
N ALA A 84 -10.55 2.23 12.40
CA ALA A 84 -11.04 1.00 13.02
C ALA A 84 -12.39 0.50 12.46
N ASP A 85 -13.21 1.38 11.88
CA ASP A 85 -14.50 1.07 11.28
C ASP A 85 -14.42 0.80 9.75
N TYR A 86 -13.25 1.00 9.14
CA TYR A 86 -13.06 0.73 7.72
C TYR A 86 -13.04 -0.77 7.44
N ARG A 87 -13.93 -1.23 6.56
CA ARG A 87 -14.02 -2.65 6.11
C ARG A 87 -13.86 -2.81 4.61
N GLY A 88 -13.55 -1.71 3.91
CA GLY A 88 -13.27 -1.73 2.48
C GLY A 88 -11.94 -2.39 2.14
N GLU A 89 -11.68 -2.54 0.85
CA GLU A 89 -10.37 -2.93 0.36
C GLU A 89 -9.37 -1.80 0.62
N ILE A 90 -8.21 -2.12 1.18
CA ILE A 90 -7.11 -1.16 1.25
C ILE A 90 -6.62 -0.89 -0.17
N LYS A 91 -6.68 0.38 -0.57
CA LYS A 91 -6.13 0.86 -1.84
C LYS A 91 -5.13 1.97 -1.57
N VAL A 92 -4.07 2.01 -2.36
CA VAL A 92 -2.97 2.97 -2.18
C VAL A 92 -3.02 4.01 -3.30
N ILE A 93 -3.05 5.29 -2.95
CA ILE A 93 -2.99 6.38 -3.93
C ILE A 93 -1.53 6.66 -4.24
N LEU A 94 -1.02 6.07 -5.33
CA LEU A 94 0.34 6.34 -5.78
C LEU A 94 0.38 7.60 -6.64
N VAL A 95 1.46 8.37 -6.49
CA VAL A 95 1.79 9.52 -7.34
C VAL A 95 3.21 9.35 -7.86
N ASN A 96 3.43 9.71 -9.13
CA ASN A 96 4.75 9.77 -9.72
C ASN A 96 5.24 11.21 -9.76
N LEU A 97 6.24 11.52 -8.93
CA LEU A 97 6.88 12.85 -8.84
C LEU A 97 8.20 12.92 -9.62
N SER A 98 8.53 11.89 -10.40
CA SER A 98 9.69 11.87 -11.28
C SER A 98 9.36 12.40 -12.68
N ASP A 99 10.38 12.47 -13.54
CA ASP A 99 10.31 12.80 -14.96
C ASP A 99 10.19 11.57 -15.88
N LYS A 100 10.11 10.36 -15.31
CA LYS A 100 10.04 9.09 -16.05
C LYS A 100 8.74 8.33 -15.75
N PRO A 101 8.18 7.60 -16.72
CA PRO A 101 7.08 6.68 -16.43
C PRO A 101 7.53 5.56 -15.48
N PHE A 102 6.60 5.07 -14.67
CA PHE A 102 6.82 3.95 -13.75
C PHE A 102 5.77 2.86 -13.97
N GLU A 103 6.21 1.61 -14.05
CA GLU A 103 5.34 0.46 -14.23
C GLU A 103 4.98 -0.16 -12.87
N ILE A 104 3.68 -0.27 -12.60
CA ILE A 104 3.14 -0.95 -11.43
C ILE A 104 2.63 -2.31 -11.89
N THR A 105 3.18 -3.38 -11.31
CA THR A 105 2.84 -4.77 -11.61
C THR A 105 2.41 -5.49 -10.33
N SER A 106 1.62 -6.55 -10.46
CA SER A 106 1.26 -7.45 -9.36
C SER A 106 2.39 -8.39 -8.95
#